data_AF-A0A959KRK3-F1
#
_entry.id   AF-A0A959KRK3-F1
#
_cell.length_a   1.000
_cell.length_b   1.000
_cell.length_c   1.000
_cell.angle_alpha   90.00
_cell.angle_beta   90.00
_cell.angle_gamma   90.00
#
_symmetry.space_group_name_H-M   'P 1'
#
loop_
_entity.id
_entity.type
_entity.pdbx_description
1 polymer ?
#
loop_
_entity_poly.entity_id
_entity_poly.type
_entity_poly.pdbx_seq_one_letter_code
_entity_poly.pdbx_strand_id
1 'polypeptide(L)'
;ADRLAEALAERMHERVRREFWAYAPEEALDNEALIAEEYRGIRPAPGYPACPEHTEKRRLFDLLQVEEQIGIRLTESYAMYPAASVSGWYFAHPAAKYFGLGQIGKDQVTDYARRKQMPVEEAERWLAPSLNYEPGQG
;
A
#
# COMPACT_ATOMS: atom_id res chain seq x y z
N ALA A 1 -7.85 19.64 -2.10
CA ALA A 1 -6.60 18.97 -2.50
C ALA A 1 -6.81 17.45 -2.57
N ASP A 2 -7.42 16.84 -1.56
CA ASP A 2 -7.59 15.37 -1.45
C ASP A 2 -8.26 14.73 -2.67
N ARG A 3 -9.34 15.33 -3.20
CA ARG A 3 -10.01 14.83 -4.42
C ARG A 3 -9.08 14.81 -5.64
N LEU A 4 -8.13 15.74 -5.73
CA LEU A 4 -7.15 15.76 -6.83
C LEU A 4 -6.09 14.67 -6.65
N ALA A 5 -5.66 14.40 -5.42
CA ALA A 5 -4.72 13.32 -5.12
C ALA A 5 -5.32 11.94 -5.47
N GLU A 6 -6.57 11.70 -5.08
CA GLU A 6 -7.29 10.47 -5.43
C GLU A 6 -7.56 10.36 -6.93
N ALA A 7 -7.99 11.44 -7.59
CA ALA A 7 -8.21 11.45 -9.04
C ALA A 7 -6.91 11.19 -9.81
N LEU A 8 -5.77 11.72 -9.35
CA LEU A 8 -4.47 11.43 -9.93
C LEU A 8 -4.06 9.96 -9.72
N ALA A 9 -4.35 9.38 -8.55
CA ALA A 9 -4.10 7.97 -8.30
C ALA A 9 -4.92 7.06 -9.25
N GLU A 10 -6.20 7.36 -9.46
CA GLU A 10 -7.06 6.63 -10.41
C GLU A 10 -6.54 6.78 -11.85
N ARG A 11 -6.27 8.02 -12.28
CA ARG A 11 -5.77 8.30 -13.63
C ARG A 11 -4.41 7.67 -13.88
N MET A 12 -3.52 7.70 -12.90
CA MET A 12 -2.21 7.07 -13.04
C MET A 12 -2.34 5.55 -13.11
N HIS A 13 -3.21 4.95 -12.30
CA HIS A 13 -3.47 3.51 -12.38
C HIS A 13 -4.00 3.12 -13.76
N GLU A 14 -5.00 3.83 -14.28
CA GLU A 14 -5.53 3.62 -15.64
C GLU A 14 -4.41 3.67 -16.70
N ARG A 15 -3.54 4.68 -16.65
CA ARG A 15 -2.38 4.78 -17.56
C ARG A 15 -1.38 3.65 -17.35
N VAL A 16 -1.18 3.15 -16.13
CA VAL A 16 -0.35 1.96 -15.92
C VAL A 16 -0.94 0.75 -16.62
N ARG A 17 -2.25 0.52 -16.50
CA ARG A 17 -2.92 -0.62 -17.15
C ARG A 17 -2.87 -0.55 -18.68
N ARG A 18 -3.05 0.66 -19.23
CA ARG A 18 -3.21 0.90 -20.67
C ARG A 18 -1.90 1.18 -21.39
N GLU A 19 -1.00 1.95 -20.78
CA GLU A 19 0.18 2.54 -21.45
C GLU A 19 1.50 2.00 -20.89
N PHE A 20 1.74 2.08 -19.57
CA PHE A 20 3.08 1.80 -19.02
C PHE A 20 3.36 0.32 -18.79
N TRP A 21 2.38 -0.41 -18.24
CA TRP A 21 2.43 -1.87 -18.13
C TRP A 21 1.66 -2.53 -19.28
N ALA A 22 0.64 -1.85 -19.81
CA ALA A 22 -0.06 -2.23 -21.04
C ALA A 22 -0.62 -3.67 -21.05
N TYR A 23 -1.09 -4.17 -19.89
CA TYR A 23 -1.77 -5.47 -19.82
C TYR A 23 -3.27 -5.37 -20.18
N ALA A 24 -3.80 -4.16 -20.35
CA ALA A 24 -5.16 -3.89 -20.82
C ALA A 24 -5.18 -2.65 -21.74
N PRO A 25 -4.49 -2.66 -22.89
CA PRO A 25 -4.33 -1.48 -23.75
C PRO A 25 -5.66 -0.98 -24.35
N GLU A 26 -6.58 -1.89 -24.62
CA GLU A 26 -7.91 -1.62 -25.18
C GLU A 26 -8.98 -1.32 -24.12
N GLU A 27 -8.59 -1.16 -22.84
CA GLU A 27 -9.53 -0.79 -21.78
C GLU A 27 -10.19 0.56 -22.08
N ALA A 28 -11.52 0.60 -22.00
CA ALA A 28 -12.34 1.79 -22.25
C ALA A 28 -13.46 1.89 -21.21
N LEU A 29 -13.06 2.06 -19.95
CA LEU A 29 -13.99 2.23 -18.82
C LEU A 29 -14.38 3.70 -18.66
N ASP A 30 -15.64 3.95 -18.30
CA ASP A 30 -16.07 5.25 -17.84
C ASP A 30 -15.74 5.46 -16.35
N ASN A 31 -16.04 6.65 -15.83
CA ASN A 31 -15.71 6.98 -14.45
C ASN A 31 -16.49 6.14 -13.42
N GLU A 32 -17.72 5.70 -13.74
CA GLU A 32 -18.52 4.88 -12.84
C GLU A 32 -17.91 3.48 -12.72
N ALA A 33 -17.52 2.87 -13.84
CA ALA A 33 -16.84 1.59 -13.88
C ALA A 33 -15.45 1.64 -13.22
N LEU A 34 -14.72 2.77 -13.33
CA LEU A 34 -13.46 2.98 -12.60
C LEU A 34 -13.68 3.02 -11.08
N ILE A 35 -14.71 3.74 -10.61
CA ILE A 35 -15.06 3.79 -9.18
C ILE A 35 -15.51 2.43 -8.66
N ALA A 36 -16.21 1.65 -9.48
CA ALA A 36 -16.63 0.28 -9.19
C ALA A 36 -15.48 -0.74 -9.30
N GLU A 37 -14.26 -0.30 -9.63
CA GLU A 37 -13.07 -1.13 -9.79
C GLU A 37 -13.25 -2.26 -10.82
N GLU A 38 -13.98 -2.02 -11.91
CA GLU A 38 -14.27 -3.03 -12.96
C GLU A 38 -13.08 -3.38 -13.87
N TYR A 39 -11.89 -2.86 -13.54
CA TYR A 39 -10.65 -3.16 -14.25
C TYR A 39 -9.94 -4.39 -13.68
N ARG A 40 -9.02 -4.94 -14.48
CA ARG A 40 -8.10 -5.99 -14.03
C ARG A 40 -7.01 -5.39 -13.14
N GLY A 41 -6.70 -6.06 -12.02
CA GLY A 41 -5.59 -5.70 -11.14
C GLY A 41 -5.99 -4.80 -9.97
N ILE A 42 -5.06 -4.56 -9.05
CA ILE A 42 -5.29 -3.75 -7.83
C ILE A 42 -4.12 -2.82 -7.55
N ARG A 43 -4.38 -1.78 -6.73
CA ARG A 43 -3.38 -0.77 -6.33
C ARG A 43 -3.23 -0.59 -4.80
N PRO A 44 -2.88 -1.64 -4.03
CA PRO A 44 -2.90 -1.60 -2.57
C PRO A 44 -1.90 -0.61 -1.99
N ALA A 45 -2.35 0.15 -0.99
CA ALA A 45 -1.58 1.16 -0.29
C ALA A 45 -1.23 0.71 1.14
N PRO A 46 0.05 0.80 1.58
CA PRO A 46 0.42 0.43 2.95
C PRO A 46 -0.38 1.18 4.01
N GLY A 47 -0.90 0.44 4.99
CA GLY A 47 -1.82 0.90 6.04
C GLY A 47 -3.28 0.49 5.81
N TYR A 48 -3.64 0.05 4.61
CA TYR A 48 -4.96 -0.54 4.36
C TYR A 48 -5.02 -2.00 4.86
N PRO A 49 -6.22 -2.58 5.09
CA PRO A 49 -6.36 -3.94 5.63
C PRO A 49 -5.62 -5.04 4.87
N ALA A 50 -5.40 -4.88 3.56
CA ALA A 50 -4.65 -5.83 2.73
C ALA A 50 -3.13 -5.77 2.92
N CYS A 51 -2.62 -4.67 3.45
CA CYS A 51 -1.20 -4.46 3.76
C CYS A 51 -1.06 -3.47 4.92
N PRO A 52 -1.42 -3.87 6.15
CA PRO A 52 -1.63 -2.94 7.27
C PRO A 52 -0.32 -2.32 7.81
N GLU A 53 0.84 -2.82 7.41
CA GLU A 53 2.13 -2.41 7.94
C GLU A 53 2.62 -1.10 7.28
N HIS A 54 2.57 0.00 8.03
CA HIS A 54 2.80 1.34 7.50
C HIS A 54 4.25 1.61 7.06
N THR A 55 5.25 0.94 7.65
CA THR A 55 6.67 1.18 7.34
C THR A 55 7.06 0.71 5.95
N GLU A 56 6.25 -0.12 5.28
CA GLU A 56 6.45 -0.47 3.87
C GLU A 56 6.41 0.75 2.94
N LYS A 57 5.85 1.89 3.36
CA LYS A 57 5.97 3.14 2.60
C LYS A 57 7.42 3.58 2.42
N ARG A 58 8.32 3.29 3.38
CA ARG A 58 9.75 3.63 3.26
C ARG A 58 10.35 3.00 2.01
N ARG A 59 10.09 1.71 1.81
CA ARG A 59 10.59 0.94 0.67
C ARG A 59 10.12 1.51 -0.65
N LEU A 60 8.83 1.88 -0.73
CA LEU A 60 8.28 2.53 -1.91
C LEU A 60 8.94 3.90 -2.17
N PHE A 61 9.11 4.70 -1.11
CA PHE A 61 9.73 6.02 -1.21
C PHE A 61 11.20 5.95 -1.63
N ASP A 62 11.94 4.95 -1.14
CA ASP A 62 13.34 4.71 -1.52
C ASP A 62 13.45 4.24 -2.97
N LEU A 63 12.60 3.29 -3.38
CA LEU A 63 12.57 2.76 -4.73
C LEU A 63 12.34 3.84 -5.78
N LEU A 64 11.44 4.78 -5.49
CA LEU A 64 11.03 5.83 -6.42
C LEU A 64 11.73 7.19 -6.15
N GLN A 65 12.60 7.26 -5.14
CA GLN A 65 13.27 8.49 -4.70
C GLN A 65 12.29 9.65 -4.47
N VAL A 66 11.13 9.37 -3.85
CA VAL A 66 9.97 10.28 -3.79
C VAL A 66 10.32 11.65 -3.20
N GLU A 67 11.10 11.68 -2.12
CA GLU A 67 11.49 12.92 -1.45
C GLU A 67 12.33 13.84 -2.33
N GLU A 68 13.21 13.28 -3.15
CA GLU A 68 14.08 14.02 -4.06
C GLU A 68 13.34 14.43 -5.33
N GLN A 69 12.57 13.51 -5.92
CA GLN A 69 11.92 13.70 -7.21
C GLN A 69 10.71 14.63 -7.13
N ILE A 70 9.90 14.51 -6.08
CA ILE A 70 8.62 15.22 -5.96
C ILE A 70 8.37 15.89 -4.61
N GLY A 71 9.33 15.82 -3.67
CA GLY A 71 9.29 16.60 -2.43
C GLY A 71 8.29 16.13 -1.36
N ILE A 72 7.54 15.05 -1.60
CA ILE A 72 6.64 14.44 -0.61
C ILE A 72 7.48 13.69 0.42
N ARG A 73 7.20 13.87 1.71
CA ARG A 73 7.99 13.30 2.82
C ARG A 73 7.17 12.36 3.68
N LEU A 74 7.86 11.46 4.37
CA LEU A 74 7.28 10.62 5.43
C LEU A 74 7.54 11.26 6.80
N THR A 75 6.52 11.30 7.65
CA THR A 75 6.69 11.60 9.08
C THR A 75 7.28 10.41 9.82
N GLU A 76 7.64 10.59 11.10
CA GLU A 76 8.08 9.51 11.99
C GLU A 76 7.03 8.38 12.14
N SER A 77 5.75 8.71 11.93
CA SER A 77 4.63 7.76 11.94
C SER A 77 4.26 7.20 10.55
N TYR A 78 5.09 7.44 9.52
CA TYR A 78 4.84 7.05 8.14
C TYR A 78 3.53 7.62 7.53
N ALA A 79 3.09 8.78 8.03
CA ALA A 79 2.13 9.61 7.31
C ALA A 79 2.86 10.38 6.21
N MET A 80 2.18 10.69 5.10
CA MET A 80 2.75 11.47 4.01
C MET A 80 2.46 12.96 4.19
N TYR A 81 3.44 13.80 3.85
CA TYR A 81 3.30 15.25 3.81
C TYR A 81 3.70 15.79 2.43
N PRO A 82 2.83 16.53 1.72
CA PRO A 82 1.50 17.01 2.13
C PRO A 82 0.47 15.88 2.37
N ALA A 83 -0.54 16.15 3.21
CA ALA A 83 -1.54 15.15 3.57
C ALA A 83 -2.36 14.64 2.37
N ALA A 84 -2.60 15.50 1.37
CA ALA A 84 -3.23 15.13 0.11
C ALA A 84 -2.25 14.38 -0.80
N SER A 85 -1.86 13.17 -0.39
CA SER A 85 -0.94 12.29 -1.10
C SER A 85 -1.47 10.85 -1.09
N VAL A 86 -1.23 10.12 -2.18
CA VAL A 86 -1.55 8.69 -2.30
C VAL A 86 -0.28 7.97 -2.75
N SER A 87 0.00 6.81 -2.14
CA SER A 87 1.12 5.94 -2.53
C SER A 87 0.74 4.49 -2.32
N GLY A 88 1.26 3.60 -3.16
CA GLY A 88 0.92 2.18 -3.13
C GLY A 88 1.65 1.39 -4.21
N TRP A 89 1.25 0.14 -4.33
CA TRP A 89 1.79 -0.82 -5.30
C TRP A 89 0.83 -0.99 -6.46
N TYR A 90 1.28 -1.63 -7.55
CA TYR A 90 0.42 -2.12 -8.63
C TYR A 90 0.57 -3.63 -8.77
N PHE A 91 -0.54 -4.35 -8.83
CA PHE A 91 -0.58 -5.78 -9.12
C PHE A 91 -1.45 -6.05 -10.35
N ALA A 92 -0.87 -6.65 -11.39
CA ALA A 92 -1.53 -6.91 -12.67
C ALA A 92 -2.20 -8.30 -12.79
N HIS A 93 -2.08 -9.16 -11.77
CA HIS A 93 -2.61 -10.51 -11.85
C HIS A 93 -4.16 -10.48 -11.89
N PRO A 94 -4.84 -11.21 -12.79
CA PRO A 94 -6.29 -11.10 -12.97
C PRO A 94 -7.11 -11.58 -11.78
N ALA A 95 -6.52 -12.44 -10.94
CA ALA A 95 -7.13 -12.88 -9.68
C ALA A 95 -6.70 -12.06 -8.45
N ALA A 96 -5.91 -10.99 -8.63
CA ALA A 96 -5.55 -10.12 -7.52
C ALA A 96 -6.80 -9.37 -7.03
N LYS A 97 -7.00 -9.37 -5.72
CA LYS A 97 -8.15 -8.74 -5.06
C LYS A 97 -7.72 -8.22 -3.69
N TYR A 98 -8.42 -7.20 -3.21
CA TYR A 98 -8.26 -6.78 -1.83
C TYR A 98 -8.84 -7.85 -0.88
N PHE A 99 -8.07 -8.22 0.13
CA PHE A 99 -8.52 -9.05 1.24
C PHE A 99 -7.90 -8.49 2.52
N GLY A 100 -8.60 -8.54 3.65
CA GLY A 100 -7.99 -8.17 4.92
C GLY A 100 -6.99 -9.24 5.38
N LEU A 101 -5.84 -8.82 5.91
CA LEU A 101 -4.85 -9.75 6.49
C LEU A 101 -5.48 -10.64 7.58
N GLY A 102 -6.43 -10.08 8.33
CA GLY A 102 -7.00 -10.74 9.51
C GLY A 102 -6.06 -10.65 10.70
N GLN A 103 -6.15 -11.63 11.58
CA GLN A 103 -5.34 -11.70 12.80
C GLN A 103 -4.14 -12.65 12.59
N ILE A 104 -2.97 -12.26 13.09
CA ILE A 104 -1.69 -12.97 12.91
C ILE A 104 -1.10 -13.41 14.25
N GLY A 105 -0.40 -14.55 14.23
CA GLY A 105 0.26 -15.14 15.39
C GLY A 105 1.68 -14.61 15.63
N LYS A 106 2.20 -14.85 16.84
CA LYS A 106 3.56 -14.46 17.24
C LYS A 106 4.65 -15.08 16.37
N ASP A 107 4.43 -16.29 15.86
CA ASP A 107 5.31 -16.96 14.90
C ASP A 107 5.46 -16.15 13.60
N GLN A 108 4.35 -15.68 13.03
CA GLN A 108 4.34 -14.85 11.84
C GLN A 108 4.98 -13.48 12.09
N VAL A 109 4.70 -12.85 13.24
CA VAL A 109 5.34 -11.57 13.62
C VAL A 109 6.84 -11.72 13.77
N THR A 110 7.31 -12.79 14.43
CA THR A 110 8.74 -13.06 14.62
C THR A 110 9.44 -13.28 13.28
N ASP A 111 8.83 -14.05 12.38
CA ASP A 111 9.35 -14.26 11.03
C ASP A 111 9.37 -12.96 10.20
N TYR A 112 8.34 -12.12 10.33
CA TYR A 112 8.26 -10.82 9.68
C TYR A 112 9.36 -9.87 10.17
N ALA A 113 9.53 -9.75 11.49
CA ALA A 113 10.55 -8.94 12.13
C ALA A 113 11.95 -9.31 11.63
N ARG A 114 12.23 -10.63 11.55
CA ARG A 114 13.47 -11.16 10.98
C ARG A 114 13.70 -10.73 9.52
N ARG A 115 12.68 -10.87 8.66
CA ARG A 115 12.78 -10.47 7.23
C ARG A 115 12.95 -8.97 7.05
N LYS A 116 12.40 -8.18 7.97
CA LYS A 116 12.50 -6.72 8.00
C LYS A 116 13.76 -6.21 8.70
N GLN A 117 14.52 -7.09 9.35
CA GLN A 117 15.67 -6.75 10.19
C GLN A 117 15.31 -5.72 11.27
N MET A 118 14.13 -5.89 11.89
CA MET A 118 13.62 -5.03 12.97
C MET A 118 13.42 -5.85 14.26
N PRO A 119 13.45 -5.20 15.44
CA PRO A 119 13.05 -5.84 16.70
C PRO A 119 11.61 -6.37 16.62
N VAL A 120 11.33 -7.46 17.33
CA VAL A 120 9.99 -8.06 17.37
C VAL A 120 9.00 -7.09 17.99
N GLU A 121 9.40 -6.38 19.03
CA GLU A 121 8.61 -5.38 19.74
C GLU A 121 8.21 -4.22 18.81
N GLU A 122 9.09 -3.86 17.88
CA GLU A 122 8.78 -2.85 16.86
C GLU A 122 7.76 -3.37 15.84
N ALA A 123 7.91 -4.61 15.38
CA ALA A 123 6.94 -5.25 14.50
C ALA A 123 5.56 -5.37 15.18
N GLU A 124 5.52 -5.75 16.46
CA GLU A 124 4.31 -5.81 17.28
C GLU A 124 3.65 -4.43 17.38
N ARG A 125 4.42 -3.35 17.57
CA ARG A 125 3.88 -1.99 17.60
C ARG A 125 3.22 -1.60 16.28
N TRP A 126 3.86 -1.87 15.14
CA TRP A 126 3.32 -1.51 13.83
C TRP A 126 2.15 -2.39 13.39
N LEU A 127 2.12 -3.66 13.82
CA LEU A 127 1.09 -4.64 13.48
C LEU A 127 0.04 -4.82 14.58
N ALA A 128 0.07 -4.00 15.64
CA ALA A 128 -0.81 -4.11 16.81
C ALA A 128 -2.30 -4.38 16.48
N PRO A 129 -2.94 -3.71 15.50
CA PRO A 129 -4.33 -4.00 15.16
C PRO A 129 -4.61 -5.40 14.59
N SER A 130 -3.55 -6.10 14.15
CA SER A 130 -3.62 -7.42 13.51
C SER A 130 -3.16 -8.55 14.43
N LEU A 131 -2.78 -8.30 15.69
CA LEU A 131 -2.24 -9.35 16.56
C LEU A 131 -3.33 -10.17 17.26
N ASN A 132 -3.24 -11.50 17.18
CA ASN A 132 -4.14 -12.40 17.91
C ASN A 132 -3.69 -12.72 19.35
N TYR A 133 -2.72 -11.98 19.88
CA TYR A 133 -2.09 -12.20 21.18
C TYR A 133 -1.69 -10.86 21.81
N GLU A 134 -1.39 -10.86 23.11
CA GLU A 134 -0.93 -9.65 23.82
C GLU A 134 0.61 -9.50 23.71
N PRO A 135 1.12 -8.39 23.13
CA PRO A 135 2.54 -8.06 23.11
C PRO A 135 3.16 -7.93 24.50
N GLY A 136 4.45 -8.22 24.63
CA GLY A 136 5.18 -8.06 25.90
C GLY A 136 4.89 -9.11 26.97
N GLN A 137 4.04 -10.11 26.70
CA GLN A 137 3.98 -11.33 27.52
C GLN A 137 5.04 -12.33 27.03
N GLY A 138 6.12 -12.45 27.81
CA GLY A 138 7.25 -13.36 27.60
C GLY A 138 8.11 -13.46 28.84
#